data_AF-A0A7C5ARM7-F1
#
_entry.id   AF-A0A7C5ARM7-F1
#
_cell.length_a   1.000
_cell.length_b   1.000
_cell.length_c   1.000
_cell.angle_alpha   90.00
_cell.angle_beta   90.00
_cell.angle_gamma   90.00
#
_symmetry.space_group_name_H-M   'P 1'
#
loop_
_entity.id
_entity.type
_entity.pdbx_description
1 polymer ?
#
loop_
_entity_poly.entity_id
_entity_poly.type
_entity_poly.pdbx_seq_one_letter_code
_entity_poly.pdbx_strand_id
1 'polypeptide(L)'
;MSMERLLRDNLLGAILVHRGLVTEEQLALGLQVQEREGGWRKLGDVLLDLGYVSPAGLNEALEIQRRMAEEVLARLESPRPLLPRPEPGRDRLLLYFQDRDEGNRWSWFLQFEGYLLDQAPSAEAVLQQIQQRSYALLLMEISVPELLRVPVMARQLDPELVTVAVVDYALFRSSRRGLWTATPYYLLSPFEQEELLLVLGQALERRHLRLENQLLREQIELRGQELALLTELGTRLAVADDLAQALTHAMFRTVDIFGSQAGWLLMVEEASGELRYEVMVGGQVAPLRLQRIPLGQGVCGWVAEKGQPLLVAEAQQDPRFQVEAERLPGLEVRSVLCVPIRALGRTVGVIEVIDKADRTPFTPWDQRLLTAIATLVGGAIERDRLRRALGGRPAA
;
A
#
# COMPACT_ATOMS: atom_id res chain seq x y z
N MET A 1 25.25 30.81 30.16
CA MET A 1 24.31 29.67 29.98
C MET A 1 23.25 29.78 31.06
N SER A 2 21.96 29.78 30.71
CA SER A 2 20.87 29.87 31.69
C SER A 2 20.70 28.56 32.46
N MET A 3 20.40 28.65 33.77
CA MET A 3 20.24 27.53 34.71
C MET A 3 19.17 26.51 34.27
N GLU A 4 18.13 26.97 33.57
CA GLU A 4 17.06 26.14 33.00
C GLU A 4 17.53 25.21 31.87
N ARG A 5 18.68 25.49 31.24
CA ARG A 5 19.28 24.63 30.20
C ARG A 5 20.00 23.43 30.80
N LEU A 6 20.68 23.61 31.93
CA LEU A 6 21.46 22.56 32.62
C LEU A 6 20.59 21.49 33.30
N LEU A 7 19.36 21.85 33.69
CA LEU A 7 18.37 20.91 34.26
C LEU A 7 17.65 20.05 33.20
N ARG A 8 17.69 20.42 31.91
CA ARG A 8 17.03 19.69 30.82
C ARG A 8 17.76 18.43 30.38
N ASP A 9 19.09 18.37 30.57
CA ASP A 9 19.92 17.37 29.90
C ASP A 9 20.32 16.17 30.80
N ASN A 10 19.88 16.12 32.07
CA ASN A 10 20.31 15.07 33.01
C ASN A 10 19.20 14.55 33.93
N LEU A 11 18.59 13.42 33.53
CA LEU A 11 17.51 12.73 34.27
C LEU A 11 17.91 12.40 35.72
N LEU A 12 19.16 11.95 35.94
CA LEU A 12 19.68 11.67 37.27
C LEU A 12 19.78 12.95 38.11
N GLY A 13 20.29 14.04 37.53
CA GLY A 13 20.35 15.36 38.18
C GLY A 13 18.98 15.88 38.62
N ALA A 14 17.97 15.73 37.77
CA ALA A 14 16.59 16.13 38.08
C ALA A 14 15.99 15.30 39.24
N ILE A 15 16.26 13.99 39.28
CA ILE A 15 15.81 13.12 40.38
C ILE A 15 16.49 13.52 41.69
N LEU A 16 17.81 13.77 41.65
CA LEU A 16 18.60 14.16 42.81
C LEU A 16 18.11 15.48 43.44
N VAL A 17 17.83 16.49 42.62
CA VAL A 17 17.29 17.78 43.10
C VAL A 17 15.87 17.61 43.65
N HIS A 18 15.00 16.89 42.94
CA HIS A 18 13.62 16.72 43.35
C HIS A 18 13.46 15.96 44.67
N ARG A 19 14.36 15.01 44.94
CA ARG A 19 14.41 14.26 46.21
C ARG A 19 15.09 15.03 47.34
N GLY A 20 15.57 16.25 47.08
CA GLY A 20 16.32 17.05 48.05
C GLY A 20 17.67 16.43 48.42
N LEU A 21 18.19 15.53 47.57
CA LEU A 21 19.46 14.85 47.79
C LEU A 21 20.66 15.74 47.40
N VAL A 22 20.43 16.68 46.49
CA VAL A 22 21.40 17.68 46.03
C VAL A 22 20.65 18.99 45.79
N THR A 23 21.26 20.15 46.06
CA THR A 23 20.67 21.45 45.71
C THR A 23 20.89 21.81 44.24
N GLU A 24 20.09 22.73 43.69
CA GLU A 24 20.27 23.22 42.33
C GLU A 24 21.67 23.82 42.10
N GLU A 25 22.21 24.52 43.09
CA GLU A 25 23.57 25.09 43.05
C GLU A 25 24.65 24.01 43.03
N GLN A 26 24.49 22.95 43.83
CA GLN A 26 25.42 21.82 43.88
C GLN A 26 25.40 21.01 42.57
N LEU A 27 24.21 20.82 41.98
CA LEU A 27 24.06 20.16 40.68
C LEU A 27 24.74 20.97 39.57
N ALA A 28 24.55 22.30 39.57
CA ALA A 28 25.18 23.18 38.59
C ALA A 28 26.72 23.14 38.68
N LEU A 29 27.27 23.11 39.88
CA LEU A 29 28.72 22.96 40.11
C LEU A 29 29.23 21.58 39.63
N GLY A 30 28.49 20.50 39.92
CA GLY A 30 28.83 19.15 39.45
C GLY A 30 28.86 19.03 37.92
N LEU A 31 27.89 19.63 37.24
CA LEU A 31 27.84 19.68 35.78
C LEU A 31 29.01 20.48 35.18
N GLN A 32 29.38 21.61 35.78
CA GLN A 32 30.55 22.40 35.34
C GLN A 32 31.87 21.63 35.50
N VAL A 33 32.00 20.84 36.56
CA VAL A 33 33.17 19.98 36.77
C VAL A 33 33.19 18.85 35.74
N GLN A 34 32.04 18.20 35.51
CA GLN A 34 31.90 17.15 34.50
C GLN A 34 32.27 17.66 33.09
N GLU A 35 31.84 18.87 32.74
CA GLU A 35 32.14 19.52 31.46
C GLU A 35 33.63 19.88 31.32
N ARG A 36 34.26 20.40 32.38
CA ARG A 36 35.71 20.69 32.41
C ARG A 36 36.58 19.44 32.32
N GLU A 37 36.11 18.31 32.82
CA GLU A 37 36.76 17.00 32.74
C GLU A 37 36.45 16.26 31.42
N GLY A 38 35.82 16.94 30.45
CA GLY A 38 35.59 16.42 29.09
C GLY A 38 34.30 15.61 28.92
N GLY A 39 33.41 15.56 29.91
CA GLY A 39 32.08 14.93 29.80
C GLY A 39 32.03 13.40 29.89
N TRP A 40 33.19 12.72 29.95
CA TRP A 40 33.27 11.25 29.96
C TRP A 40 32.94 10.62 31.32
N ARG A 41 33.09 11.37 32.42
CA ARG A 41 32.73 10.88 33.76
C ARG A 41 31.23 11.00 33.98
N LYS A 42 30.64 10.02 34.65
CA LYS A 42 29.21 10.05 35.00
C LYS A 42 28.97 11.13 36.05
N LEU A 43 27.89 11.89 35.91
CA LEU A 43 27.52 12.95 36.84
C LEU A 43 27.42 12.43 38.29
N GLY A 44 26.89 11.22 38.48
CA GLY A 44 26.80 10.59 39.81
C GLY A 44 28.17 10.45 40.50
N ASP A 45 29.20 10.06 39.76
CA ASP A 45 30.57 9.91 40.30
C ASP A 45 31.19 11.27 40.64
N VAL A 46 30.92 12.30 39.81
CA VAL A 46 31.36 13.67 40.06
C VAL A 46 30.69 14.24 41.32
N LEU A 47 29.39 14.02 41.50
CA LEU A 47 28.67 14.50 42.68
C LEU A 47 29.06 13.75 43.97
N LEU A 48 29.48 12.49 43.86
CA LEU A 48 30.04 11.72 44.98
C LEU A 48 31.40 12.27 45.41
N ASP A 49 32.31 12.51 44.46
CA ASP A 49 33.65 13.03 44.74
C ASP A 49 33.62 14.44 45.35
N LEU A 50 32.66 15.26 44.91
CA LEU A 50 32.41 16.58 45.49
C LEU A 50 31.73 16.53 46.86
N GLY A 51 31.30 15.34 47.31
CA GLY A 51 30.61 15.14 48.59
C GLY A 51 29.19 15.73 48.63
N TYR A 52 28.58 16.00 47.47
CA TYR A 52 27.25 16.61 47.38
C TYR A 52 26.11 15.60 47.51
N VAL A 53 26.37 14.33 47.16
CA VAL A 53 25.41 13.24 47.33
C VAL A 53 26.08 12.10 48.10
N SER A 54 25.32 11.38 48.92
CA SER A 54 25.82 10.16 49.57
C SER A 54 25.70 8.96 48.62
N PRO A 55 26.52 7.90 48.77
CA PRO A 55 26.37 6.66 48.00
C PRO A 55 24.96 6.06 48.08
N ALA A 56 24.32 6.15 49.26
CA ALA A 56 22.96 5.67 49.47
C ALA A 56 21.93 6.53 48.71
N GLY A 57 22.06 7.86 48.76
CA GLY A 57 21.19 8.79 48.04
C GLY A 57 21.34 8.68 46.53
N LEU A 58 22.56 8.47 46.02
CA LEU A 58 22.79 8.25 44.60
C LEU A 58 22.15 6.94 44.13
N ASN A 59 22.28 5.85 44.91
CA ASN A 59 21.63 4.58 44.59
C ASN A 59 20.11 4.70 44.57
N GLU A 60 19.49 5.41 45.52
CA GLU A 60 18.05 5.67 45.51
C GLU A 60 17.62 6.40 44.22
N ALA A 61 18.37 7.42 43.81
CA ALA A 61 18.09 8.16 42.59
C ALA A 61 18.24 7.30 41.33
N LEU A 62 19.25 6.42 41.28
CA LEU A 62 19.47 5.48 40.18
C LEU A 62 18.38 4.41 40.10
N GLU A 63 17.87 3.91 41.23
CA GLU A 63 16.75 2.96 41.27
C GLU A 63 15.46 3.59 40.72
N ILE A 64 15.20 4.86 41.06
CA ILE A 64 14.06 5.61 40.53
C ILE A 64 14.21 5.79 39.02
N GLN A 65 15.40 6.18 38.57
CA GLN A 65 15.71 6.31 37.14
C GLN A 65 15.46 4.98 36.40
N ARG A 66 15.91 3.86 36.96
CA ARG A 66 15.74 2.52 36.37
C ARG A 66 14.27 2.08 36.32
N ARG A 67 13.52 2.27 37.42
CA ARG A 67 12.09 1.94 37.49
C ARG A 67 11.27 2.73 36.48
N MET A 68 11.64 4.00 36.24
CA MET A 68 10.98 4.84 35.24
C MET A 68 11.25 4.35 33.81
N ALA A 69 12.46 3.88 33.52
CA ALA A 69 12.76 3.21 32.25
C ALA A 69 12.00 1.89 32.10
N GLU A 70 11.93 1.08 33.15
CA GLU A 70 11.18 -0.19 33.20
C GLU A 70 9.67 0.02 32.97
N GLU A 71 9.06 1.10 33.50
CA GLU A 71 7.64 1.41 33.28
C GLU A 71 7.33 1.86 31.83
N VAL A 72 8.30 2.47 31.14
CA VAL A 72 8.20 2.78 29.71
C VAL A 72 8.34 1.50 28.87
N LEU A 73 9.31 0.64 29.21
CA LEU A 73 9.52 -0.67 28.59
C LEU A 73 8.33 -1.62 28.78
N ALA A 74 7.73 -1.69 29.97
CA ALA A 74 6.58 -2.54 30.25
C ALA A 74 5.32 -2.16 29.45
N ARG A 75 5.20 -0.89 29.01
CA ARG A 75 4.13 -0.46 28.09
C ARG A 75 4.40 -0.88 26.64
N LEU A 76 5.64 -1.20 26.30
CA LEU A 76 6.08 -1.65 24.99
C LEU A 76 6.07 -3.19 24.85
N GLU A 77 5.94 -3.93 25.95
CA GLU A 77 5.94 -5.41 25.98
C GLU A 77 4.53 -6.01 25.90
N SER A 78 3.90 -5.92 24.73
CA SER A 78 2.95 -6.95 24.27
C SER A 78 3.75 -8.07 23.57
N PRO A 79 3.22 -9.31 23.43
CA PRO A 79 4.01 -10.49 23.06
C PRO A 79 4.77 -10.28 21.74
N ARG A 80 6.10 -10.40 21.83
CA ARG A 80 7.06 -10.14 20.75
C ARG A 80 7.12 -11.32 19.78
N PRO A 81 6.90 -11.12 18.46
CA PRO A 81 7.60 -11.93 17.49
C PRO A 81 9.09 -11.60 17.56
N LEU A 82 9.96 -12.57 17.24
CA LEU A 82 11.36 -12.30 16.95
C LEU A 82 11.42 -11.22 15.87
N LEU A 83 11.88 -10.02 16.24
CA LEU A 83 12.00 -8.90 15.31
C LEU A 83 12.90 -9.35 14.14
N PRO A 84 12.42 -9.35 12.90
CA PRO A 84 13.31 -9.53 11.76
C PRO A 84 14.31 -8.36 11.78
N ARG A 85 15.59 -8.67 11.55
CA ARG A 85 16.59 -7.61 11.30
C ARG A 85 16.11 -6.76 10.13
N PRO A 86 16.30 -5.42 10.15
CA PRO A 86 15.92 -4.56 9.06
C PRO A 86 16.47 -5.08 7.73
N GLU A 87 15.64 -5.13 6.68
CA GLU A 87 16.11 -5.38 5.32
C GLU A 87 16.80 -4.11 4.80
N PRO A 88 18.14 -4.09 4.62
CA PRO A 88 18.85 -2.88 4.23
C PRO A 88 18.35 -2.36 2.86
N GLY A 89 18.11 -1.05 2.77
CA GLY A 89 17.77 -0.38 1.50
C GLY A 89 16.28 -0.31 1.12
N ARG A 90 15.36 -0.82 1.93
CA ARG A 90 13.91 -0.79 1.62
C ARG A 90 13.20 0.47 2.11
N ASP A 91 13.55 0.96 3.30
CA ASP A 91 12.90 2.11 3.94
C ASP A 91 13.81 3.33 4.00
N ARG A 92 13.24 4.48 3.63
CA ARG A 92 13.89 5.79 3.75
C ARG A 92 13.35 6.54 4.95
N LEU A 93 14.22 7.00 5.84
CA LEU A 93 13.85 7.77 7.01
C LEU A 93 14.23 9.25 6.82
N LEU A 94 13.40 10.13 7.37
CA LEU A 94 13.68 11.56 7.47
C LEU A 94 14.01 11.88 8.92
N LEU A 95 15.18 12.49 9.15
CA LEU A 95 15.64 12.86 10.48
C LEU A 95 15.59 14.38 10.67
N TYR A 96 15.10 14.82 11.82
CA TYR A 96 15.26 16.18 12.29
C TYR A 96 15.70 16.19 13.75
N PHE A 97 16.87 16.78 14.00
CA PHE A 97 17.38 17.09 15.33
C PHE A 97 17.75 18.57 15.35
N GLN A 98 17.50 19.23 16.48
CA GLN A 98 17.82 20.64 16.64
C GLN A 98 19.33 20.83 16.73
N ASP A 99 20.02 19.93 17.43
CA ASP A 99 21.48 19.84 17.42
C ASP A 99 21.96 19.07 16.18
N ARG A 100 22.78 19.72 15.36
CA ARG A 100 23.32 19.13 14.14
C ARG A 100 24.33 18.04 14.41
N ASP A 101 25.11 18.14 15.49
CA ASP A 101 26.13 17.14 15.80
C ASP A 101 25.47 15.85 16.28
N GLU A 102 24.41 15.97 17.08
CA GLU A 102 23.58 14.84 17.47
C GLU A 102 22.87 14.22 16.25
N GLY A 103 22.25 15.05 15.40
CA GLY A 103 21.62 14.59 14.16
C GLY A 103 22.59 13.83 13.25
N ASN A 104 23.83 14.32 13.10
CA ASN A 104 24.87 13.66 12.31
C ASN A 104 25.31 12.33 12.93
N ARG A 105 25.43 12.26 14.25
CA ARG A 105 25.77 11.02 14.96
C ARG A 105 24.71 9.94 14.74
N TRP A 106 23.43 10.27 14.91
CA TRP A 106 22.34 9.31 14.69
C TRP A 106 22.19 8.94 13.22
N SER A 107 22.39 9.91 12.32
CA SER A 107 22.38 9.65 10.88
C SER A 107 23.46 8.67 10.47
N TRP A 108 24.69 8.82 10.98
CA TRP A 108 25.78 7.89 10.72
C TRP A 108 25.47 6.49 11.25
N PHE A 109 24.98 6.40 12.49
CA PHE A 109 24.61 5.12 13.11
C PHE A 109 23.52 4.38 12.32
N LEU A 110 22.43 5.06 11.96
CA LEU A 110 21.33 4.44 11.23
C LEU A 110 21.73 4.08 9.78
N GLN A 111 22.63 4.84 9.15
CA GLN A 111 23.20 4.44 7.85
C GLN A 111 24.06 3.19 7.97
N PHE A 112 24.85 3.07 9.05
CA PHE A 112 25.62 1.86 9.34
C PHE A 112 24.72 0.63 9.54
N GLU A 113 23.56 0.82 10.19
CA GLU A 113 22.52 -0.21 10.34
C GLU A 113 21.73 -0.49 9.03
N GLY A 114 22.04 0.22 7.94
CA GLY A 114 21.52 -0.07 6.59
C GLY A 114 20.27 0.73 6.18
N TYR A 115 19.86 1.75 6.95
CA TYR A 115 18.75 2.63 6.59
C TYR A 115 19.17 3.68 5.55
N LEU A 116 18.27 3.98 4.61
CA LEU A 116 18.41 5.14 3.73
C LEU A 116 17.94 6.38 4.47
N LEU A 117 18.75 7.43 4.56
CA LEU A 117 18.41 8.60 5.37
C LEU A 117 18.53 9.89 4.56
N ASP A 118 17.60 10.81 4.81
CA ASP A 118 17.76 12.23 4.53
C ASP A 118 17.62 13.00 5.86
N GLN A 119 18.31 14.13 6.00
CA GLN A 119 18.19 15.02 7.16
C GLN A 119 17.47 16.32 6.76
N ALA A 120 16.60 16.81 7.64
CA ALA A 120 15.93 18.08 7.49
C ALA A 120 16.75 19.19 8.16
N PRO A 121 17.07 20.30 7.46
CA PRO A 121 17.86 21.39 8.04
C PRO A 121 17.08 22.25 9.06
N SER A 122 15.75 22.18 9.06
CA SER A 122 14.86 22.85 10.01
C SER A 122 13.54 22.09 10.13
N ALA A 123 12.74 22.40 11.17
CA ALA A 123 11.42 21.80 11.36
C ALA A 123 10.46 22.14 10.20
N GLU A 124 10.57 23.34 9.62
CA GLU A 124 9.79 23.75 8.45
C GLU A 124 10.16 22.96 7.20
N ALA A 125 11.45 22.63 7.04
CA ALA A 125 11.95 21.87 5.90
C ALA A 125 11.43 20.42 5.86
N VAL A 126 11.05 19.86 7.02
CA VAL A 126 10.49 18.49 7.13
C VAL A 126 9.29 18.32 6.20
N LEU A 127 8.32 19.22 6.27
CA LEU A 127 7.09 19.12 5.49
C LEU A 127 7.36 19.30 3.99
N GLN A 128 8.27 20.22 3.64
CA GLN A 128 8.68 20.43 2.25
C GLN A 128 9.34 19.19 1.66
N GLN A 129 10.22 18.52 2.42
CA GLN A 129 10.88 17.31 1.98
C GLN A 129 9.89 16.15 1.81
N ILE A 130 8.93 15.99 2.71
CA ILE A 130 7.87 14.97 2.60
C ILE A 130 7.00 15.19 1.35
N GLN A 131 6.74 16.44 0.97
CA GLN A 131 6.02 16.75 -0.27
C GLN A 131 6.82 16.40 -1.53
N GLN A 132 8.15 16.51 -1.46
CA GLN A 132 9.03 16.26 -2.61
C GLN A 132 9.39 14.79 -2.76
N ARG A 133 9.32 14.01 -1.68
CA ARG A 133 9.77 12.62 -1.65
C ARG A 133 9.04 11.83 -0.56
N SER A 134 8.76 10.56 -0.85
CA SER A 134 8.19 9.64 0.13
C SER A 134 9.21 9.13 1.14
N TYR A 135 8.80 9.07 2.41
CA TYR A 135 9.56 8.53 3.53
C TYR A 135 8.73 7.47 4.25
N ALA A 136 9.38 6.42 4.76
CA ALA A 136 8.72 5.41 5.58
C ALA A 136 8.51 5.91 7.02
N LEU A 137 9.45 6.71 7.53
CA LEU A 137 9.45 7.16 8.92
C LEU A 137 10.06 8.56 9.06
N LEU A 138 9.47 9.37 9.94
CA LEU A 138 10.02 10.63 10.43
C LEU A 138 10.50 10.44 11.87
N LEU A 139 11.80 10.60 12.11
CA LEU A 139 12.39 10.68 13.44
C LEU A 139 12.66 12.15 13.76
N MET A 140 11.93 12.71 14.71
CA MET A 140 11.95 14.14 14.97
C MET A 140 12.17 14.45 16.44
N GLU A 141 13.21 15.22 16.75
CA GLU A 141 13.38 15.85 18.05
C GLU A 141 12.34 16.94 18.27
N ILE A 142 11.66 16.83 19.41
CA ILE A 142 10.65 17.77 19.88
C ILE A 142 11.20 18.42 21.14
N SER A 143 11.73 19.63 20.99
CA SER A 143 12.28 20.42 22.09
C SER A 143 11.27 21.39 22.69
N VAL A 144 10.18 21.67 21.97
CA VAL A 144 9.06 22.51 22.43
C VAL A 144 7.70 21.94 21.96
N PRO A 145 6.61 22.13 22.73
CA PRO A 145 5.30 21.56 22.40
C PRO A 145 4.79 21.96 21.01
N GLU A 146 5.13 23.15 20.51
CA GLU A 146 4.65 23.66 19.23
C GLU A 146 5.12 22.81 18.05
N LEU A 147 6.26 22.11 18.18
CA LEU A 147 6.80 21.24 17.14
C LEU A 147 5.99 19.94 16.96
N LEU A 148 5.15 19.56 17.93
CA LEU A 148 4.21 18.43 17.78
C LEU A 148 3.24 18.58 16.61
N ARG A 149 3.03 19.81 16.12
CA ARG A 149 2.23 20.04 14.91
C ARG A 149 2.85 19.41 13.66
N VAL A 150 4.18 19.30 13.60
CA VAL A 150 4.89 18.83 12.41
C VAL A 150 4.58 17.36 12.13
N PRO A 151 4.69 16.42 13.09
CA PRO A 151 4.24 15.04 12.89
C PRO A 151 2.76 14.90 12.51
N VAL A 152 1.88 15.80 12.98
CA VAL A 152 0.47 15.80 12.59
C VAL A 152 0.31 16.18 11.12
N MET A 153 0.91 17.30 10.71
CA MET A 153 0.85 17.78 9.32
C MET A 153 1.55 16.82 8.36
N ALA A 154 2.67 16.23 8.77
CA ALA A 154 3.38 15.21 8.02
C ALA A 154 2.47 14.01 7.68
N ARG A 155 1.68 13.52 8.65
CA ARG A 155 0.72 12.43 8.43
C ARG A 155 -0.53 12.84 7.65
N GLN A 156 -0.84 14.14 7.55
CA GLN A 156 -1.89 14.60 6.65
C GLN A 156 -1.43 14.62 5.20
N LEU A 157 -0.13 14.88 4.97
CA LEU A 157 0.48 14.81 3.64
C LEU A 157 0.70 13.36 3.20
N ASP A 158 1.12 12.50 4.12
CA ASP A 158 1.30 11.07 3.90
C ASP A 158 0.69 10.28 5.07
N PRO A 159 -0.56 9.77 4.93
CA PRO A 159 -1.22 8.98 5.97
C PRO A 159 -0.48 7.71 6.40
N GLU A 160 0.41 7.20 5.57
CA GLU A 160 1.18 5.97 5.81
C GLU A 160 2.57 6.25 6.41
N LEU A 161 2.96 7.52 6.56
CA LEU A 161 4.18 7.91 7.24
C LEU A 161 4.07 7.60 8.75
N VAL A 162 5.04 6.87 9.27
CA VAL A 162 5.15 6.68 10.72
C VAL A 162 6.03 7.76 11.33
N THR A 163 5.63 8.26 12.50
CA THR A 163 6.34 9.33 13.21
C THR A 163 6.84 8.83 14.56
N VAL A 164 8.11 9.08 14.82
CA VAL A 164 8.78 8.81 16.10
C VAL A 164 9.26 10.15 16.66
N ALA A 165 8.73 10.54 17.81
CA ALA A 165 9.13 11.76 18.50
C ALA A 165 10.27 11.46 19.48
N VAL A 166 11.41 12.13 19.34
CA VAL A 166 12.43 12.19 20.38
C VAL A 166 12.10 13.35 21.31
N VAL A 167 11.95 13.10 22.59
CA VAL A 167 11.44 14.10 23.55
C VAL A 167 12.28 14.08 24.81
N ASP A 168 12.65 15.24 25.33
CA ASP A 168 13.24 15.31 26.66
C ASP A 168 12.20 14.99 27.75
N TYR A 169 12.68 14.53 28.92
CA TYR A 169 11.80 14.13 30.01
C TYR A 169 10.97 15.30 30.59
N ALA A 170 11.53 16.51 30.64
CA ALA A 170 10.87 17.69 31.20
C ALA A 170 9.67 18.13 30.33
N LEU A 171 9.82 18.06 29.02
CA LEU A 171 8.77 18.33 28.04
C LEU A 171 7.73 17.22 28.04
N PHE A 172 8.16 15.97 28.12
CA PHE A 172 7.26 14.83 28.23
C PHE A 172 6.32 14.98 29.45
N ARG A 173 6.89 15.36 30.60
CA ARG A 173 6.13 15.55 31.85
C ARG A 173 5.24 16.79 31.85
N SER A 174 5.72 17.91 31.31
CA SER A 174 4.97 19.18 31.29
C SER A 174 3.83 19.19 30.27
N SER A 175 3.89 18.32 29.25
CA SER A 175 2.87 18.21 28.22
C SER A 175 1.67 17.38 28.68
N ARG A 176 0.45 17.86 28.35
CA ARG A 176 -0.78 17.09 28.60
C ARG A 176 -0.75 15.77 27.82
N ARG A 177 -1.15 14.65 28.45
CA ARG A 177 -1.25 13.32 27.83
C ARG A 177 -1.93 13.29 26.45
N GLY A 178 -2.90 14.17 26.20
CA GLY A 178 -3.60 14.26 24.91
C GLY A 178 -2.73 14.74 23.74
N LEU A 179 -1.66 15.49 24.00
CA LEU A 179 -0.77 16.04 22.96
C LEU A 179 0.03 14.93 22.25
N TRP A 180 0.35 13.85 22.96
CA TRP A 180 1.15 12.72 22.46
C TRP A 180 0.34 11.70 21.65
N THR A 181 -0.98 11.90 21.50
CA THR A 181 -1.82 11.05 20.62
C THR A 181 -1.44 11.18 19.15
N ALA A 182 -0.76 12.27 18.80
CA ALA A 182 -0.26 12.57 17.47
C ALA A 182 0.99 11.76 17.06
N THR A 183 1.73 11.20 18.02
CA THR A 183 2.98 10.47 17.78
C THR A 183 2.93 9.17 18.56
N PRO A 184 2.39 8.08 17.97
CA PRO A 184 2.18 6.83 18.68
C PRO A 184 3.49 6.17 19.14
N TYR A 185 4.61 6.60 18.60
CA TYR A 185 5.96 6.22 19.00
C TYR A 185 6.71 7.45 19.49
N TYR A 186 7.35 7.32 20.64
CA TYR A 186 8.24 8.33 21.18
C TYR A 186 9.42 7.65 21.88
N LEU A 187 10.53 8.38 21.94
CA LEU A 187 11.78 7.99 22.57
C LEU A 187 12.20 9.12 23.51
N LEU A 188 12.55 8.78 24.75
CA LEU A 188 12.94 9.78 25.74
C LEU A 188 14.44 10.04 25.64
N SER A 189 14.84 11.31 25.53
CA SER A 189 16.25 11.70 25.59
C SER A 189 16.73 11.85 27.05
N PRO A 190 17.96 11.40 27.39
CA PRO A 190 18.90 10.65 26.52
C PRO A 190 18.49 9.17 26.37
N PHE A 191 18.83 8.57 25.22
CA PHE A 191 18.55 7.16 24.90
C PHE A 191 19.77 6.43 24.32
N GLU A 192 19.74 5.10 24.40
CA GLU A 192 20.76 4.20 23.86
C GLU A 192 20.44 3.75 22.42
N GLN A 193 21.43 3.18 21.73
CA GLN A 193 21.30 2.71 20.35
C GLN A 193 20.22 1.62 20.22
N GLU A 194 20.18 0.72 21.19
CA GLU A 194 19.25 -0.40 21.27
C GLU A 194 17.81 0.09 21.43
N GLU A 195 17.59 1.15 22.22
CA GLU A 195 16.26 1.74 22.41
C GLU A 195 15.76 2.41 21.13
N LEU A 196 16.64 3.14 20.43
CA LEU A 196 16.32 3.72 19.13
C LEU A 196 15.95 2.63 18.12
N LEU A 197 16.78 1.60 17.97
CA LEU A 197 16.52 0.51 17.03
C LEU A 197 15.23 -0.26 17.35
N LEU A 198 14.93 -0.46 18.63
CA LEU A 198 13.69 -1.09 19.05
C LEU A 198 12.47 -0.28 18.61
N VAL A 199 12.45 1.02 18.91
CA VAL A 199 11.33 1.90 18.56
C VAL A 199 11.18 2.03 17.05
N LEU A 200 12.28 2.17 16.31
CA LEU A 200 12.26 2.22 14.84
C LEU A 200 11.75 0.91 14.24
N GLY A 201 12.22 -0.23 14.74
CA GLY A 201 11.79 -1.55 14.29
C GLY A 201 10.28 -1.75 14.47
N GLN A 202 9.75 -1.44 15.66
CA GLN A 202 8.31 -1.52 15.93
C GLN A 202 7.48 -0.56 15.08
N ALA A 203 8.00 0.64 14.84
CA ALA A 203 7.35 1.66 14.02
C ALA A 203 7.24 1.22 12.56
N LEU A 204 8.34 0.75 11.98
CA LEU A 204 8.43 0.29 10.60
C LEU A 204 7.68 -1.01 10.36
N GLU A 205 7.79 -2.00 11.26
CA GLU A 205 7.06 -3.28 11.13
C GLU A 205 5.55 -3.03 11.08
N ARG A 206 5.03 -2.18 11.98
CA ARG A 206 3.60 -1.86 11.99
C ARG A 206 3.18 -1.12 10.71
N ARG A 207 4.07 -0.34 10.09
CA ARG A 207 3.81 0.28 8.79
C ARG A 207 3.74 -0.76 7.69
N HIS A 208 4.74 -1.64 7.59
CA HIS A 208 4.78 -2.70 6.58
C HIS A 208 3.55 -3.60 6.67
N LEU A 209 3.19 -4.03 7.87
CA LEU A 209 1.99 -4.83 8.09
C LEU A 209 0.72 -4.10 7.66
N ARG A 210 0.60 -2.79 7.89
CA ARG A 210 -0.57 -2.02 7.43
C ARG A 210 -0.65 -1.96 5.91
N LEU A 211 0.46 -1.63 5.25
CA LEU A 211 0.52 -1.56 3.78
C LEU A 211 0.26 -2.92 3.14
N GLU A 212 0.86 -3.98 3.68
CA GLU A 212 0.62 -5.35 3.19
C GLU A 212 -0.85 -5.74 3.37
N ASN A 213 -1.45 -5.46 4.53
CA ASN A 213 -2.87 -5.71 4.76
C ASN A 213 -3.77 -4.90 3.82
N GLN A 214 -3.44 -3.64 3.52
CA GLN A 214 -4.18 -2.82 2.56
C GLN A 214 -4.12 -3.45 1.16
N LEU A 215 -2.93 -3.78 0.67
CA LEU A 215 -2.73 -4.41 -0.64
C LEU A 215 -3.46 -5.76 -0.74
N LEU A 216 -3.37 -6.60 0.29
CA LEU A 216 -4.07 -7.89 0.33
C LEU A 216 -5.59 -7.70 0.33
N ARG A 217 -6.10 -6.70 1.06
CA ARG A 217 -7.54 -6.38 1.05
C ARG A 217 -8.02 -5.92 -0.31
N GLU A 218 -7.27 -5.05 -0.98
CA GLU A 218 -7.58 -4.62 -2.34
C GLU A 218 -7.63 -5.82 -3.31
N GLN A 219 -6.65 -6.74 -3.21
CA GLN A 219 -6.63 -7.96 -4.02
C GLN A 219 -7.84 -8.88 -3.74
N ILE A 220 -8.19 -9.05 -2.47
CA ILE A 220 -9.36 -9.85 -2.06
C ILE A 220 -10.65 -9.20 -2.58
N GLU A 221 -10.77 -7.89 -2.49
CA GLU A 221 -11.95 -7.15 -2.94
C GLU A 221 -12.12 -7.27 -4.46
N LEU A 222 -11.05 -7.04 -5.23
CA LEU A 222 -11.03 -7.26 -6.68
C LEU A 222 -11.43 -8.70 -7.03
N ARG A 223 -10.83 -9.69 -6.36
CA ARG A 223 -11.16 -11.10 -6.61
C ARG A 223 -12.62 -11.43 -6.22
N GLY A 224 -13.13 -10.78 -5.18
CA GLY A 224 -14.52 -10.89 -4.75
C GLY A 224 -15.49 -10.35 -5.81
N GLN A 225 -15.21 -9.19 -6.40
CA GLN A 225 -16.02 -8.60 -7.48
C GLN A 225 -16.07 -9.52 -8.70
N GLU A 226 -14.95 -10.13 -9.08
CA GLU A 226 -14.88 -11.09 -10.19
C GLU A 226 -15.72 -12.35 -9.94
N LEU A 227 -15.60 -12.95 -8.75
CA LEU A 227 -16.38 -14.12 -8.38
C LEU A 227 -17.88 -13.81 -8.32
N ALA A 228 -18.24 -12.62 -7.82
CA ALA A 228 -19.62 -12.15 -7.81
C ALA A 228 -20.17 -12.02 -9.23
N LEU A 229 -19.40 -11.45 -10.17
CA LEU A 229 -19.80 -11.39 -11.58
C LEU A 229 -20.00 -12.79 -12.17
N LEU A 230 -19.02 -13.69 -12.02
CA LEU A 230 -19.12 -15.05 -12.57
C LEU A 230 -20.34 -15.79 -12.02
N THR A 231 -20.63 -15.62 -10.73
CA THR A 231 -21.81 -16.22 -10.08
C THR A 231 -23.11 -15.61 -10.60
N GLU A 232 -23.18 -14.28 -10.72
CA GLU A 232 -24.35 -13.59 -11.27
C GLU A 232 -24.62 -14.00 -12.71
N LEU A 233 -23.60 -14.00 -13.57
CA LEU A 233 -23.73 -14.38 -14.97
C LEU A 233 -24.11 -15.86 -15.09
N GLY A 234 -23.42 -16.73 -14.36
CA GLY A 234 -23.68 -18.16 -14.36
C GLY A 234 -25.11 -18.50 -13.95
N THR A 235 -25.62 -17.89 -12.88
CA THR A 235 -27.00 -18.11 -12.42
C THR A 235 -28.03 -17.61 -13.41
N ARG A 236 -27.89 -16.37 -13.92
CA ARG A 236 -28.82 -15.81 -14.92
C ARG A 236 -28.83 -16.62 -16.21
N LEU A 237 -27.66 -16.96 -16.73
CA LEU A 237 -27.52 -17.74 -17.97
C LEU A 237 -28.05 -19.18 -17.80
N ALA A 238 -27.91 -19.79 -16.62
CA ALA A 238 -28.37 -21.16 -16.36
C ALA A 238 -29.91 -21.30 -16.33
N VAL A 239 -30.65 -20.22 -16.01
CA VAL A 239 -32.11 -20.24 -15.91
C VAL A 239 -32.82 -19.43 -17.00
N ALA A 240 -32.08 -18.73 -17.86
CA ALA A 240 -32.66 -17.87 -18.88
C ALA A 240 -33.58 -18.65 -19.83
N ASP A 241 -34.80 -18.13 -20.04
CA ASP A 241 -35.69 -18.61 -21.11
C ASP A 241 -35.48 -17.83 -22.41
N ASP A 242 -35.23 -16.53 -22.31
CA ASP A 242 -34.74 -15.69 -23.40
C ASP A 242 -33.21 -15.62 -23.35
N LEU A 243 -32.56 -16.45 -24.18
CA LEU A 243 -31.10 -16.46 -24.29
C LEU A 243 -30.57 -15.11 -24.80
N ALA A 244 -31.23 -14.45 -25.75
CA ALA A 244 -30.75 -13.22 -26.35
C ALA A 244 -30.69 -12.08 -25.31
N GLN A 245 -31.72 -11.98 -24.47
CA GLN A 245 -31.72 -11.03 -23.36
C GLN A 245 -30.62 -11.33 -22.34
N ALA A 246 -30.41 -12.61 -22.00
CA ALA A 246 -29.38 -13.01 -21.04
C ALA A 246 -27.94 -12.76 -21.56
N LEU A 247 -27.68 -13.03 -22.85
CA LEU A 247 -26.41 -12.71 -23.50
C LEU A 247 -26.17 -11.21 -23.56
N THR A 248 -27.21 -10.43 -23.83
CA THR A 248 -27.13 -8.97 -23.83
C THR A 248 -26.72 -8.44 -22.46
N HIS A 249 -27.38 -8.89 -21.39
CA HIS A 249 -27.00 -8.54 -20.02
C HIS A 249 -25.57 -8.97 -19.68
N ALA A 250 -25.19 -10.19 -20.05
CA ALA A 250 -23.83 -10.69 -19.80
C ALA A 250 -22.76 -9.83 -20.47
N MET A 251 -22.99 -9.39 -21.71
CA MET A 251 -22.07 -8.50 -22.41
C MET A 251 -22.01 -7.10 -21.78
N PHE A 252 -23.14 -6.52 -21.37
CA PHE A 252 -23.13 -5.22 -20.67
C PHE A 252 -22.29 -5.28 -19.40
N ARG A 253 -22.47 -6.33 -18.58
CA ARG A 253 -21.68 -6.50 -17.35
C ARG A 253 -20.22 -6.83 -17.59
N THR A 254 -19.93 -7.54 -18.69
CA THR A 254 -18.55 -7.81 -19.12
C THR A 254 -17.85 -6.50 -19.50
N VAL A 255 -18.47 -5.67 -20.34
CA VAL A 255 -17.87 -4.38 -20.73
C VAL A 255 -17.64 -3.47 -19.53
N ASP A 256 -18.61 -3.41 -18.61
CA ASP A 256 -18.54 -2.61 -17.38
C ASP A 256 -17.37 -3.03 -16.47
N ILE A 257 -17.26 -4.32 -16.12
CA ILE A 257 -16.20 -4.77 -15.19
C ILE A 257 -14.79 -4.68 -15.79
N PHE A 258 -14.67 -4.86 -17.11
CA PHE A 258 -13.39 -4.72 -17.80
C PHE A 258 -13.05 -3.25 -18.05
N GLY A 259 -13.95 -2.31 -17.71
CA GLY A 259 -13.80 -0.89 -18.02
C GLY A 259 -13.58 -0.65 -19.51
N SER A 260 -14.17 -1.47 -20.38
CA SER A 260 -13.93 -1.44 -21.83
C SER A 260 -14.85 -0.45 -22.54
N GLN A 261 -14.43 0.10 -23.67
CA GLN A 261 -15.24 1.03 -24.46
C GLN A 261 -16.28 0.31 -25.31
N ALA A 262 -15.99 -0.92 -25.72
CA ALA A 262 -16.92 -1.77 -26.43
C ALA A 262 -16.67 -3.26 -26.13
N GLY A 263 -17.68 -4.08 -26.42
CA GLY A 263 -17.55 -5.53 -26.39
C GLY A 263 -18.59 -6.20 -27.26
N TRP A 264 -18.18 -7.24 -27.97
CA TRP A 264 -18.97 -7.93 -28.98
C TRP A 264 -19.00 -9.42 -28.72
N LEU A 265 -20.15 -10.04 -28.99
CA LEU A 265 -20.35 -11.48 -28.98
C LEU A 265 -20.74 -11.91 -30.38
N LEU A 266 -19.97 -12.82 -30.95
CA LEU A 266 -20.21 -13.35 -32.28
C LEU A 266 -20.42 -14.86 -32.22
N MET A 267 -21.34 -15.37 -33.04
CA MET A 267 -21.70 -16.78 -33.12
C MET A 267 -21.24 -17.37 -34.45
N VAL A 268 -20.71 -18.59 -34.41
CA VAL A 268 -20.33 -19.34 -35.63
C VAL A 268 -21.58 -19.86 -36.33
N GLU A 269 -21.71 -19.54 -37.60
CA GLU A 269 -22.74 -20.08 -38.50
C GLU A 269 -22.16 -21.29 -39.25
N GLU A 270 -22.50 -22.50 -38.78
CA GLU A 270 -21.93 -23.77 -39.30
C GLU A 270 -22.10 -23.96 -40.81
N ALA A 271 -23.18 -23.42 -41.40
CA ALA A 271 -23.49 -23.59 -42.81
C ALA A 271 -22.60 -22.76 -43.75
N SER A 272 -22.22 -21.55 -43.34
CA SER A 272 -21.40 -20.63 -44.16
C SER A 272 -19.92 -20.62 -43.76
N GLY A 273 -19.58 -21.05 -42.54
CA GLY A 273 -18.22 -20.92 -42.03
C GLY A 273 -17.85 -19.47 -41.71
N GLU A 274 -18.82 -18.71 -41.20
CA GLU A 274 -18.68 -17.29 -40.87
C GLU A 274 -19.17 -17.00 -39.45
N LEU A 275 -18.68 -15.90 -38.88
CA LEU A 275 -19.16 -15.33 -37.63
C LEU A 275 -20.24 -14.28 -37.90
N ARG A 276 -21.32 -14.36 -37.10
CA ARG A 276 -22.41 -13.39 -37.03
C ARG A 276 -22.36 -12.64 -35.70
N TYR A 277 -22.48 -11.33 -35.74
CA TYR A 277 -22.72 -10.54 -34.52
C TYR A 277 -24.07 -10.90 -33.89
N GLU A 278 -24.03 -11.36 -32.64
CA GLU A 278 -25.20 -11.70 -31.84
C GLU A 278 -25.51 -10.60 -30.84
N VAL A 279 -24.47 -10.09 -30.15
CA VAL A 279 -24.59 -8.99 -29.18
C VAL A 279 -23.48 -7.97 -29.42
N MET A 280 -23.82 -6.70 -29.31
CA MET A 280 -22.87 -5.60 -29.40
C MET A 280 -23.18 -4.56 -28.33
N VAL A 281 -22.16 -4.21 -27.54
CA VAL A 281 -22.23 -3.19 -26.48
C VAL A 281 -21.14 -2.15 -26.74
N GLY A 282 -21.50 -0.87 -26.70
CA GLY A 282 -20.57 0.24 -26.95
C GLY A 282 -20.14 0.39 -28.41
N GLY A 283 -19.36 1.43 -28.69
CA GLY A 283 -18.90 1.81 -30.03
C GLY A 283 -19.96 2.48 -30.93
N GLN A 284 -19.53 3.12 -32.02
CA GLN A 284 -20.42 3.60 -33.09
C GLN A 284 -20.63 2.49 -34.13
N VAL A 285 -21.76 1.77 -34.11
CA VAL A 285 -21.81 0.47 -34.82
C VAL A 285 -23.13 0.05 -35.48
N ALA A 286 -23.94 1.00 -35.96
CA ALA A 286 -25.11 0.67 -36.79
C ALA A 286 -24.80 -0.20 -38.04
N PRO A 287 -23.65 -0.05 -38.77
CA PRO A 287 -23.37 -0.83 -39.98
C PRO A 287 -22.90 -2.28 -39.74
N LEU A 288 -22.41 -2.62 -38.55
CA LEU A 288 -21.73 -3.90 -38.30
C LEU A 288 -22.65 -5.10 -38.12
N ARG A 289 -23.90 -4.87 -37.68
CA ARG A 289 -24.86 -5.96 -37.42
C ARG A 289 -25.11 -6.86 -38.63
N LEU A 290 -24.94 -6.34 -39.84
CA LEU A 290 -25.17 -7.07 -41.09
C LEU A 290 -23.89 -7.68 -41.66
N GLN A 291 -22.71 -7.34 -41.12
CA GLN A 291 -21.46 -7.90 -41.59
C GLN A 291 -21.28 -9.34 -41.09
N ARG A 292 -20.58 -10.13 -41.90
CA ARG A 292 -20.14 -11.50 -41.60
C ARG A 292 -18.62 -11.54 -41.65
N ILE A 293 -18.00 -12.27 -40.73
CA ILE A 293 -16.54 -12.43 -40.68
C ILE A 293 -16.20 -13.88 -41.01
N PRO A 294 -15.52 -14.17 -42.13
CA PRO A 294 -15.07 -15.52 -42.43
C PRO A 294 -14.13 -16.06 -41.34
N LEU A 295 -14.22 -17.35 -41.04
CA LEU A 295 -13.26 -18.00 -40.14
C LEU A 295 -11.83 -17.82 -40.66
N GLY A 296 -10.88 -17.62 -39.74
CA GLY A 296 -9.48 -17.33 -40.04
C GLY A 296 -9.17 -15.86 -40.42
N GLN A 297 -10.19 -15.02 -40.63
CA GLN A 297 -9.99 -13.60 -40.96
C GLN A 297 -10.23 -12.69 -39.75
N GLY A 298 -9.42 -11.65 -39.61
CA GLY A 298 -9.53 -10.77 -38.46
C GLY A 298 -9.04 -11.41 -37.15
N VAL A 299 -9.10 -10.65 -36.06
CA VAL A 299 -8.88 -11.16 -34.71
C VAL A 299 -9.97 -12.18 -34.37
N CYS A 300 -11.24 -11.82 -34.56
CA CYS A 300 -12.37 -12.68 -34.21
C CYS A 300 -12.38 -14.00 -35.01
N GLY A 301 -12.18 -13.96 -36.33
CA GLY A 301 -12.17 -15.17 -37.15
C GLY A 301 -10.97 -16.06 -36.88
N TRP A 302 -9.79 -15.49 -36.57
CA TRP A 302 -8.62 -16.25 -36.15
C TRP A 302 -8.88 -16.99 -34.82
N VAL A 303 -9.46 -16.31 -33.82
CA VAL A 303 -9.80 -16.91 -32.53
C VAL A 303 -10.85 -18.02 -32.70
N ALA A 304 -11.84 -17.80 -33.57
CA ALA A 304 -12.86 -18.80 -33.86
C ALA A 304 -12.26 -20.06 -34.52
N GLU A 305 -11.37 -19.89 -35.49
CA GLU A 305 -10.71 -20.99 -36.22
C GLU A 305 -9.73 -21.77 -35.34
N LYS A 306 -8.82 -21.07 -34.63
CA LYS A 306 -7.82 -21.73 -33.78
C LYS A 306 -8.39 -22.22 -32.45
N GLY A 307 -9.51 -21.64 -32.02
CA GLY A 307 -10.08 -21.87 -30.71
C GLY A 307 -9.17 -21.42 -29.57
N GLN A 308 -8.26 -20.48 -29.79
CA GLN A 308 -7.30 -20.00 -28.79
C GLN A 308 -7.57 -18.54 -28.48
N PRO A 309 -7.48 -18.11 -27.21
CA PRO A 309 -7.62 -16.71 -26.85
C PRO A 309 -6.48 -15.89 -27.47
N LEU A 310 -6.77 -14.63 -27.79
CA LEU A 310 -5.82 -13.70 -28.35
C LEU A 310 -5.90 -12.35 -27.62
N LEU A 311 -4.73 -11.87 -27.18
CA LEU A 311 -4.54 -10.57 -26.57
C LEU A 311 -3.65 -9.74 -27.51
N VAL A 312 -4.19 -8.63 -28.00
CA VAL A 312 -3.53 -7.71 -28.91
C VAL A 312 -3.36 -6.37 -28.18
N ALA A 313 -2.13 -6.06 -27.77
CA ALA A 313 -1.82 -4.82 -27.05
C ALA A 313 -1.83 -3.59 -27.96
N GLU A 314 -1.46 -3.77 -29.23
CA GLU A 314 -1.37 -2.70 -30.24
C GLU A 314 -2.04 -3.14 -31.54
N ALA A 315 -3.36 -2.93 -31.63
CA ALA A 315 -4.20 -3.41 -32.72
C ALA A 315 -3.74 -2.89 -34.08
N GLN A 316 -3.32 -1.62 -34.19
CA GLN A 316 -2.86 -1.03 -35.45
C GLN A 316 -1.60 -1.72 -36.02
N GLN A 317 -0.81 -2.39 -35.17
CA GLN A 317 0.38 -3.12 -35.58
C GLN A 317 0.11 -4.59 -35.87
N ASP A 318 -1.09 -5.11 -35.53
CA ASP A 318 -1.42 -6.51 -35.73
C ASP A 318 -1.97 -6.74 -37.16
N PRO A 319 -1.32 -7.58 -37.99
CA PRO A 319 -1.77 -7.84 -39.35
C PRO A 319 -3.20 -8.40 -39.43
N ARG A 320 -3.67 -9.11 -38.40
CA ARG A 320 -5.03 -9.64 -38.35
C ARG A 320 -6.04 -8.51 -38.19
N PHE A 321 -5.71 -7.51 -37.40
CA PHE A 321 -6.58 -6.36 -37.17
C PHE A 321 -6.61 -5.40 -38.36
N GLN A 322 -5.55 -5.32 -39.17
CA GLN A 322 -5.55 -4.50 -40.39
C GLN A 322 -6.70 -4.88 -41.35
N VAL A 323 -7.01 -6.17 -41.46
CA VAL A 323 -8.15 -6.67 -42.25
C VAL A 323 -9.50 -6.20 -41.68
N GLU A 324 -9.61 -6.04 -40.36
CA GLU A 324 -10.82 -5.52 -39.69
C GLU A 324 -10.92 -3.99 -39.83
N ALA A 325 -9.80 -3.28 -39.71
CA ALA A 325 -9.73 -1.83 -39.87
C ALA A 325 -10.12 -1.37 -41.29
N GLU A 326 -9.76 -2.13 -42.33
CA GLU A 326 -10.19 -1.87 -43.71
C GLU A 326 -11.70 -1.95 -43.90
N ARG A 327 -12.39 -2.79 -43.10
CA ARG A 327 -13.85 -2.95 -43.15
C ARG A 327 -14.60 -1.91 -42.33
N LEU A 328 -13.90 -1.21 -41.44
CA LEU A 328 -14.45 -0.28 -40.45
C LEU A 328 -13.68 1.05 -40.45
N PRO A 329 -13.76 1.83 -41.53
CA PRO A 329 -13.09 3.13 -41.60
C PRO A 329 -13.60 4.05 -40.49
N GLY A 330 -12.67 4.56 -39.66
CA GLY A 330 -12.94 5.48 -38.56
C GLY A 330 -13.00 4.85 -37.16
N LEU A 331 -12.86 3.52 -37.04
CA LEU A 331 -12.74 2.86 -35.75
C LEU A 331 -11.27 2.88 -35.28
N GLU A 332 -10.93 3.79 -34.37
CA GLU A 332 -9.62 3.80 -33.71
C GLU A 332 -9.60 2.79 -32.56
N VAL A 333 -9.12 1.58 -32.84
CA VAL A 333 -8.88 0.54 -31.83
C VAL A 333 -7.40 0.52 -31.48
N ARG A 334 -7.11 0.46 -30.18
CA ARG A 334 -5.73 0.40 -29.66
C ARG A 334 -5.39 -0.99 -29.15
N SER A 335 -6.31 -1.63 -28.44
CA SER A 335 -6.09 -2.95 -27.86
C SER A 335 -7.35 -3.80 -27.90
N VAL A 336 -7.17 -5.10 -28.10
CA VAL A 336 -8.25 -6.08 -28.23
C VAL A 336 -7.93 -7.30 -27.38
N LEU A 337 -8.93 -7.81 -26.68
CA LEU A 337 -8.90 -9.14 -26.08
C LEU A 337 -10.08 -9.95 -26.61
N CYS A 338 -9.78 -11.03 -27.31
CA CYS A 338 -10.78 -11.91 -27.91
C CYS A 338 -10.58 -13.35 -27.44
N VAL A 339 -11.66 -14.00 -27.00
CA VAL A 339 -11.64 -15.38 -26.48
C VAL A 339 -12.71 -16.24 -27.15
N PRO A 340 -12.44 -17.55 -27.35
CA PRO A 340 -13.40 -18.45 -27.96
C PRO A 340 -14.52 -18.82 -26.96
N ILE A 341 -15.76 -18.84 -27.44
CA ILE A 341 -16.89 -19.47 -26.76
C ILE A 341 -16.87 -20.94 -27.13
N ARG A 342 -16.60 -21.80 -26.16
CA ARG A 342 -16.52 -23.24 -26.35
C ARG A 342 -17.75 -23.95 -25.77
N ALA A 343 -18.31 -24.88 -26.54
CA ALA A 343 -19.38 -25.78 -26.11
C ALA A 343 -19.08 -27.19 -26.62
N LEU A 344 -19.19 -28.21 -25.75
CA LEU A 344 -18.94 -29.62 -26.08
C LEU A 344 -17.63 -29.86 -26.88
N GLY A 345 -16.56 -29.16 -26.52
CA GLY A 345 -15.24 -29.32 -27.15
C GLY A 345 -15.02 -28.58 -28.48
N ARG A 346 -16.03 -27.87 -29.00
CA ARG A 346 -15.91 -27.05 -30.22
C ARG A 346 -16.11 -25.56 -29.95
N THR A 347 -15.56 -24.71 -30.82
CA THR A 347 -15.81 -23.27 -30.79
C THR A 347 -17.16 -22.98 -31.46
N VAL A 348 -18.08 -22.38 -30.72
CA VAL A 348 -19.43 -22.00 -31.21
C VAL A 348 -19.58 -20.49 -31.41
N GLY A 349 -18.59 -19.71 -31.01
CA GLY A 349 -18.58 -18.26 -31.10
C GLY A 349 -17.32 -17.66 -30.49
N VAL A 350 -17.27 -16.35 -30.36
CA VAL A 350 -16.21 -15.59 -29.69
C VAL A 350 -16.80 -14.44 -28.86
N ILE A 351 -16.09 -14.05 -27.81
CA ILE A 351 -16.33 -12.80 -27.06
C ILE A 351 -15.10 -11.93 -27.23
N GLU A 352 -15.34 -10.67 -27.60
CA GLU A 352 -14.30 -9.66 -27.77
C GLU A 352 -14.60 -8.45 -26.87
N VAL A 353 -13.56 -7.92 -26.23
CA VAL A 353 -13.59 -6.63 -25.54
C VAL A 353 -12.51 -5.72 -26.12
N ILE A 354 -12.85 -4.44 -26.25
CA ILE A 354 -12.09 -3.46 -27.03
C ILE A 354 -11.83 -2.25 -26.15
N ASP A 355 -10.55 -1.86 -26.10
CA ASP A 355 -10.04 -0.66 -25.46
C ASP A 355 -10.51 -0.44 -24.02
N LYS A 356 -9.61 -0.58 -23.04
CA LYS A 356 -9.89 -0.06 -21.70
C LYS A 356 -10.02 1.47 -21.71
N ALA A 357 -10.97 1.98 -20.95
CA ALA A 357 -11.25 3.39 -20.79
C ALA A 357 -10.06 4.13 -20.15
N ASP A 358 -9.36 3.48 -19.21
CA ASP A 358 -8.14 3.97 -18.57
C ASP A 358 -6.89 3.91 -19.48
N ARG A 359 -7.04 3.38 -20.70
CA ARG A 359 -6.00 3.24 -21.73
C ARG A 359 -4.87 2.27 -21.37
N THR A 360 -5.02 1.46 -20.33
CA THR A 360 -4.08 0.38 -20.02
C THR A 360 -4.30 -0.81 -20.95
N PRO A 361 -3.27 -1.61 -21.26
CA PRO A 361 -3.44 -2.82 -22.04
C PRO A 361 -4.21 -3.89 -21.25
N PHE A 362 -4.90 -4.78 -21.97
CA PHE A 362 -5.39 -6.02 -21.37
C PHE A 362 -4.22 -6.88 -20.86
N THR A 363 -4.47 -7.63 -19.81
CA THR A 363 -3.50 -8.47 -19.11
C THR A 363 -3.85 -9.96 -19.26
N PRO A 364 -2.91 -10.88 -18.97
CA PRO A 364 -3.22 -12.31 -18.89
C PRO A 364 -4.30 -12.65 -17.85
N TRP A 365 -4.51 -11.78 -16.87
CA TRP A 365 -5.58 -11.91 -15.89
C TRP A 365 -6.95 -11.62 -16.51
N ASP A 366 -7.07 -10.51 -17.25
CA ASP A 366 -8.27 -10.16 -18.02
C ASP A 366 -8.67 -11.31 -18.97
N GLN A 367 -7.69 -11.90 -19.67
CA GLN A 367 -7.92 -13.05 -20.53
C GLN A 367 -8.53 -14.24 -19.78
N ARG A 368 -8.04 -14.56 -18.57
CA ARG A 368 -8.58 -15.67 -17.76
C ARG A 368 -10.02 -15.41 -17.33
N LEU A 369 -10.33 -14.19 -16.90
CA LEU A 369 -11.68 -13.80 -16.51
C LEU A 369 -12.64 -13.87 -17.72
N LEU A 370 -12.25 -13.33 -18.87
CA LEU A 370 -13.10 -13.35 -20.07
C LEU A 370 -13.32 -14.77 -20.58
N THR A 371 -12.30 -15.63 -20.49
CA THR A 371 -12.42 -17.06 -20.82
C THR A 371 -13.42 -17.78 -19.90
N ALA A 372 -13.43 -17.45 -18.60
CA ALA A 372 -14.41 -18.00 -17.67
C ALA A 372 -15.84 -17.55 -18.01
N ILE A 373 -16.03 -16.27 -18.35
CA ILE A 373 -17.32 -15.74 -18.83
C ILE A 373 -17.75 -16.46 -20.12
N ALA A 374 -16.85 -16.62 -21.09
CA ALA A 374 -17.11 -17.33 -22.34
C ALA A 374 -17.52 -18.80 -22.13
N THR A 375 -17.00 -19.44 -21.07
CA THR A 375 -17.38 -20.81 -20.68
C THR A 375 -18.83 -20.87 -20.20
N LEU A 376 -19.26 -19.91 -19.37
CA LEU A 376 -20.66 -19.82 -18.91
C LEU A 376 -21.61 -19.56 -20.08
N VAL A 377 -21.23 -18.65 -20.97
CA VAL A 377 -21.97 -18.32 -22.19
C VAL A 377 -22.10 -19.54 -23.10
N GLY A 378 -21.03 -20.30 -23.32
CA GLY A 378 -21.03 -21.52 -24.13
C GLY A 378 -22.01 -22.59 -23.60
N GLY A 379 -22.04 -22.79 -22.27
CA GLY A 379 -22.99 -23.70 -21.65
C GLY A 379 -24.46 -23.28 -21.85
N ALA A 380 -24.74 -21.98 -21.75
CA ALA A 380 -26.09 -21.46 -21.94
C ALA A 380 -26.58 -21.57 -23.38
N ILE A 381 -25.70 -21.31 -24.35
CA ILE A 381 -25.96 -21.48 -25.78
C ILE A 381 -26.27 -22.94 -26.10
N GLU A 382 -25.46 -23.88 -25.59
CA GLU A 382 -25.68 -25.30 -25.86
C GLU A 382 -26.99 -25.80 -25.24
N ARG A 383 -27.29 -25.39 -24.00
CA ARG A 383 -28.56 -25.69 -23.34
C ARG A 383 -29.77 -25.24 -24.17
N ASP A 384 -29.73 -24.01 -24.68
CA ASP A 384 -30.80 -23.46 -25.51
C ASP A 384 -30.91 -24.18 -26.88
N ARG A 385 -29.77 -24.50 -27.51
CA ARG A 385 -29.74 -25.32 -28.74
C ARG A 385 -30.40 -26.69 -28.51
N LEU A 386 -30.08 -27.36 -27.41
CA LEU A 386 -30.68 -28.65 -27.04
C LEU A 386 -32.18 -28.52 -26.74
N ARG A 387 -32.59 -27.47 -26.02
CA ARG A 387 -34.01 -27.19 -25.73
C ARG A 387 -34.82 -27.02 -27.01
N ARG A 388 -34.32 -26.25 -27.99
CA ARG A 388 -34.99 -26.06 -29.30
C ARG A 388 -35.04 -27.36 -30.10
N ALA A 389 -33.98 -28.17 -30.09
CA ALA A 389 -33.94 -29.46 -30.77
C ALA A 389 -34.95 -30.48 -30.19
N LEU A 390 -35.13 -30.49 -28.87
CA LEU A 390 -36.07 -31.37 -28.18
C LEU A 390 -37.53 -30.88 -28.27
N GLY A 391 -37.76 -29.56 -28.17
CA GLY A 391 -39.09 -28.96 -28.32
C GLY A 391 -39.66 -29.01 -29.74
N GLY A 392 -38.82 -29.27 -30.74
CA GLY A 392 -39.23 -29.47 -32.15
C GLY A 392 -39.57 -30.92 -32.53
N ARG A 393 -39.48 -31.89 -31.61
CA ARG A 393 -39.93 -33.27 -31.89
C ARG A 393 -41.45 -33.36 -31.69
N PRO A 394 -42.26 -33.68 -32.73
CA PRO A 394 -43.66 -34.01 -32.50
C PRO A 394 -43.73 -35.22 -31.55
N ALA A 395 -44.61 -35.14 -30.54
CA ALA A 395 -44.91 -36.28 -29.70
C ALA A 395 -45.35 -37.44 -30.60
N ALA A 396 -44.64 -38.57 -30.48
CA ALA A 396 -44.87 -39.79 -31.26
C ALA A 396 -46.21 -40.44 -30.92
#